data_AF-A0A520JNJ1-F1
#
_entry.id   AF-A0A520JNJ1-F1
#
_cell.length_a   1.000
_cell.length_b   1.000
_cell.length_c   1.000
_cell.angle_alpha   90.00
_cell.angle_beta   90.00
_cell.angle_gamma   90.00
#
_symmetry.space_group_name_H-M   'P 1'
#
loop_
_entity.id
_entity.type
_entity.pdbx_description
1 polymer ?
#
loop_
_entity_poly.entity_id
_entity_poly.type
_entity_poly.pdbx_seq_one_letter_code
_entity_poly.pdbx_strand_id
1 'polypeptide(L)'
;MSMRLLQHRAENGARSVIAATAEGAFFVTGVDSVRALASRAIADGTALAEAVEACGTGGAVDIAAELAAGRLVSPIDHDDPAHLIMTGTGLTHLGSAEGRDKMHRAAAAAETLTDSMRMFLDGVAGGKPAAGETGQQPEWFYKGDGSGLVAPGDALTSPAFAQDGGEEPELAGIYLIGPNGTPFRLGLCLANEFSDHVTERHNYLWLAHSKLR
;
A
#
# COMPACT_ATOMS: atom_id res chain seq x y z
N MET A 1 8.97 18.66 8.36
CA MET A 1 8.58 17.34 7.85
C MET A 1 7.07 17.23 7.91
N SER A 2 6.43 16.51 6.99
CA SER A 2 5.04 16.09 7.19
C SER A 2 4.97 15.05 8.32
N MET A 3 3.85 15.00 9.04
CA MET A 3 3.61 14.01 10.09
C MET A 3 3.63 12.59 9.50
N ARG A 4 4.25 11.65 10.21
CA ARG A 4 4.21 10.21 9.91
C ARG A 4 3.53 9.48 11.06
N LEU A 5 2.65 8.56 10.73
CA LEU A 5 2.01 7.66 11.69
C LEU A 5 2.60 6.26 11.52
N LEU A 6 2.96 5.63 12.63
CA LEU A 6 3.45 4.25 12.66
C LEU A 6 2.61 3.44 13.64
N GLN A 7 2.39 2.17 13.33
CA GLN A 7 1.79 1.23 14.28
C GLN A 7 2.89 0.47 15.02
N HIS A 8 2.72 0.35 16.32
CA HIS A 8 3.65 -0.31 17.21
C HIS A 8 2.94 -1.42 17.99
N ARG A 9 3.66 -2.52 18.24
CA ARG A 9 3.23 -3.63 19.07
C ARG A 9 4.35 -3.95 20.06
N ALA A 10 4.06 -3.71 21.34
CA ALA A 10 4.97 -4.04 22.44
C ALA A 10 5.15 -5.55 22.59
N GLU A 11 6.17 -5.97 23.35
CA GLU A 11 6.46 -7.39 23.63
C GLU A 11 5.28 -8.12 24.30
N ASN A 12 4.50 -7.41 25.12
CA ASN A 12 3.29 -7.95 25.75
C ASN A 12 2.07 -7.97 24.80
N GLY A 13 2.24 -7.65 23.52
CA GLY A 13 1.20 -7.58 22.51
C GLY A 13 0.38 -6.29 22.51
N ALA A 14 0.60 -5.36 23.45
CA ALA A 14 -0.12 -4.11 23.50
C ALA A 14 0.18 -3.26 22.27
N ARG A 15 -0.88 -2.75 21.64
CA ARG A 15 -0.77 -1.91 20.44
C ARG A 15 -0.79 -0.43 20.78
N SER A 16 -0.07 0.36 20.00
CA SER A 16 -0.06 1.82 20.10
C SER A 16 0.25 2.46 18.74
N VAL A 17 -0.03 3.76 18.65
CA VAL A 17 0.33 4.59 17.49
C VAL A 17 1.48 5.50 17.87
N ILE A 18 2.43 5.69 16.95
CA ILE A 18 3.50 6.69 17.07
C ILE A 18 3.21 7.81 16.06
N ALA A 19 3.22 9.06 16.51
CA ALA A 19 3.24 10.23 15.64
C ALA A 19 4.66 10.81 15.60
N ALA A 20 5.23 10.92 14.41
CA ALA A 20 6.55 11.48 14.17
C ALA A 20 6.45 12.77 13.36
N THR A 21 6.95 13.86 13.93
CA THR A 21 6.91 15.22 13.37
C THR A 21 8.33 15.80 13.28
N ALA A 22 8.45 17.12 13.11
CA ALA A 22 9.75 17.78 13.16
C ALA A 22 10.32 17.88 14.59
N GLU A 23 9.43 17.84 15.59
CA GLU A 23 9.74 18.00 17.02
C GLU A 23 10.19 16.69 17.68
N GLY A 24 9.91 15.55 17.05
CA GLY A 24 10.29 14.23 17.55
C GLY A 24 9.26 13.16 17.18
N ALA A 25 9.37 12.01 17.83
CA ALA A 25 8.40 10.92 17.72
C ALA A 25 7.88 10.56 19.10
N PHE A 26 6.57 10.41 19.22
CA PHE A 26 5.90 10.18 20.50
C PHE A 26 4.74 9.20 20.31
N PHE A 27 4.44 8.42 21.34
CA PHE A 27 3.21 7.63 21.35
C PHE A 27 1.98 8.55 21.38
N VAL A 28 0.93 8.21 20.64
CA VAL A 28 -0.36 8.89 20.68
C VAL A 28 -1.22 8.22 21.76
N THR A 29 -1.77 9.00 22.68
CA THR A 29 -2.53 8.46 23.80
C THR A 29 -3.99 8.14 23.43
N GLY A 30 -4.58 7.12 24.07
CA GLY A 30 -6.01 6.83 23.92
C GLY A 30 -6.45 6.24 22.57
N VAL A 31 -5.50 5.74 21.78
CA VAL A 31 -5.72 4.96 20.54
C VAL A 31 -4.69 3.84 20.43
N ASP A 32 -5.08 2.72 19.82
CA ASP A 32 -4.25 1.52 19.67
C ASP A 32 -3.80 1.26 18.22
N SER A 33 -4.39 1.96 17.25
CA SER A 33 -4.19 1.74 15.83
C SER A 33 -4.39 3.02 15.03
N VAL A 34 -3.74 3.11 13.88
CA VAL A 34 -3.93 4.22 12.93
C VAL A 34 -5.36 4.22 12.42
N ARG A 35 -5.96 3.03 12.26
CA ARG A 35 -7.38 2.88 11.92
C ARG A 35 -8.28 3.52 12.97
N ALA A 36 -8.08 3.26 14.25
CA ALA A 36 -8.89 3.86 15.32
C ALA A 36 -8.74 5.39 15.39
N LEU A 37 -7.50 5.90 15.24
CA LEU A 37 -7.23 7.34 15.15
C LEU A 37 -7.96 7.98 13.95
N ALA A 38 -7.88 7.35 12.78
CA ALA A 38 -8.55 7.81 11.56
C ALA A 38 -10.08 7.76 11.68
N SER A 39 -10.63 6.69 12.26
CA SER A 39 -12.07 6.59 12.52
C SER A 39 -12.56 7.70 13.44
N ARG A 40 -11.80 8.07 14.48
CA ARG A 40 -12.10 9.22 15.34
C ARG A 40 -12.08 10.53 14.56
N ALA A 41 -11.01 10.79 13.80
CA ALA A 41 -10.89 11.98 12.97
C ALA A 41 -12.06 12.13 11.98
N ILE A 42 -12.47 11.03 11.34
CA ILE A 42 -13.62 11.00 10.43
C ILE A 42 -14.93 11.31 11.17
N ALA A 43 -15.15 10.70 12.34
CA ALA A 43 -16.35 10.94 13.14
C ALA A 43 -16.45 12.40 13.61
N ASP A 44 -15.31 13.00 13.97
CA ASP A 44 -15.23 14.37 14.47
C ASP A 44 -15.13 15.42 13.34
N GLY A 45 -14.92 14.99 12.09
CA GLY A 45 -14.74 15.88 10.93
C GLY A 45 -13.43 16.66 10.97
N THR A 46 -12.40 16.12 11.60
CA THR A 46 -11.10 16.77 11.83
C THR A 46 -9.99 16.15 10.98
N ALA A 47 -8.87 16.87 10.85
CA ALA A 47 -7.68 16.31 10.22
C ALA A 47 -6.98 15.30 11.15
N LEU A 48 -6.22 14.35 10.59
CA LEU A 48 -5.44 13.39 11.39
C LEU A 48 -4.48 14.08 12.39
N ALA A 49 -3.88 15.20 12.01
CA ALA A 49 -2.99 15.96 12.90
C ALA A 49 -3.74 16.53 14.12
N GLU A 50 -4.92 17.10 13.89
CA GLU A 50 -5.79 17.60 14.96
C GLU A 50 -6.25 16.46 15.87
N ALA A 51 -6.54 15.28 15.31
CA ALA A 51 -6.88 14.10 16.10
C ALA A 51 -5.71 13.61 16.98
N VAL A 52 -4.47 13.67 16.49
CA VAL A 52 -3.26 13.39 17.30
C VAL A 52 -3.12 14.41 18.43
N GLU A 53 -3.28 15.70 18.14
CA GLU A 53 -3.21 16.78 19.13
C GLU A 53 -4.29 16.62 20.22
N ALA A 54 -5.52 16.33 19.81
CA ALA A 54 -6.64 16.11 20.73
C ALA A 54 -6.46 14.86 21.60
N CYS A 55 -5.84 13.81 21.06
CA CYS A 55 -5.48 12.61 21.82
C CYS A 55 -4.40 12.91 22.86
N GLY A 56 -3.46 13.80 22.55
CA GLY A 56 -2.24 14.04 23.30
C GLY A 56 -1.12 13.04 22.96
N THR A 57 0.08 13.34 23.45
CA THR A 57 1.27 12.51 23.26
C THR A 57 1.78 11.96 24.60
N GLY A 58 2.27 10.72 24.56
CA GLY A 58 2.92 10.03 25.66
C GLY A 58 4.45 10.12 25.58
N GLY A 59 5.11 9.03 25.99
CA GLY A 59 6.58 8.95 25.98
C GLY A 59 7.20 9.16 24.59
N ALA A 60 8.39 9.75 24.58
CA ALA A 60 9.21 9.88 23.38
C ALA A 60 9.66 8.50 22.87
N VAL A 61 9.83 8.37 21.56
CA VAL A 61 10.11 7.12 20.87
C VAL A 61 11.33 7.25 19.98
N ASP A 62 12.27 6.32 20.11
CA ASP A 62 13.32 6.10 19.12
C ASP A 62 12.81 5.11 18.07
N ILE A 63 12.34 5.63 16.93
CA ILE A 63 11.78 4.81 15.85
C ILE A 63 12.80 3.77 15.34
N ALA A 64 14.08 4.10 15.30
CA ALA A 64 15.10 3.17 14.81
C ALA A 64 15.29 2.01 15.78
N ALA A 65 15.28 2.29 17.09
CA ALA A 65 15.32 1.25 18.11
C ALA A 65 14.06 0.36 18.07
N GLU A 66 12.87 0.95 17.88
CA GLU A 66 11.61 0.20 17.75
C GLU A 66 11.58 -0.70 16.51
N LEU A 67 12.10 -0.21 15.38
CA LEU A 67 12.25 -1.00 14.16
C LEU A 67 13.24 -2.15 14.36
N ALA A 68 14.41 -1.85 14.93
CA ALA A 68 15.44 -2.87 15.20
C ALA A 68 14.96 -3.95 16.18
N ALA A 69 14.03 -3.61 17.06
CA ALA A 69 13.41 -4.55 17.98
C ALA A 69 12.21 -5.31 17.37
N GLY A 70 11.86 -5.09 16.10
CA GLY A 70 10.72 -5.76 15.45
C GLY A 70 9.36 -5.36 16.02
N ARG A 71 9.26 -4.18 16.63
CA ARG A 71 8.02 -3.70 17.28
C ARG A 71 7.17 -2.79 16.39
N LEU A 72 7.67 -2.39 15.23
CA LEU A 72 6.87 -1.70 14.22
C LEU A 72 6.11 -2.71 13.38
N VAL A 73 4.79 -2.55 13.27
CA VAL A 73 3.93 -3.37 12.41
C VAL A 73 3.46 -2.57 11.21
N SER A 74 2.70 -3.20 10.31
CA SER A 74 2.15 -2.53 9.14
C SER A 74 1.43 -1.23 9.51
N PRO A 75 1.58 -0.14 8.72
CA PRO A 75 1.06 1.18 9.07
C PRO A 75 -0.47 1.25 9.14
N ILE A 76 -1.15 0.26 8.58
CA ILE A 76 -2.59 0.04 8.69
C ILE A 76 -2.85 -1.47 8.72
N ASP A 77 -3.83 -1.89 9.49
CA ASP A 77 -4.33 -3.26 9.55
C ASP A 77 -5.82 -3.27 9.97
N HIS A 78 -6.41 -4.45 10.01
CA HIS A 78 -7.76 -4.66 10.52
C HIS A 78 -7.80 -5.93 11.37
N ASP A 79 -8.58 -5.92 12.45
CA ASP A 79 -8.69 -7.08 13.36
C ASP A 79 -9.34 -8.28 12.66
N ASP A 80 -10.23 -8.00 11.71
CA ASP A 80 -10.70 -8.96 10.70
C ASP A 80 -10.00 -8.67 9.34
N PRO A 81 -9.06 -9.52 8.89
CA PRO A 81 -8.29 -9.27 7.67
C PRO A 81 -9.15 -9.12 6.41
N ALA A 82 -10.36 -9.71 6.36
CA ALA A 82 -11.25 -9.62 5.19
C ALA A 82 -11.73 -8.18 4.90
N HIS A 83 -11.59 -7.27 5.87
CA HIS A 83 -11.97 -5.86 5.74
C HIS A 83 -10.81 -4.94 5.34
N LEU A 84 -9.61 -5.49 5.12
CA LEU A 84 -8.51 -4.78 4.48
C LEU A 84 -8.38 -5.32 3.06
N ILE A 85 -8.53 -4.46 2.06
CA ILE A 85 -8.43 -4.84 0.65
C ILE A 85 -7.14 -4.25 0.07
N MET A 86 -6.30 -5.13 -0.47
CA MET A 86 -5.08 -4.73 -1.16
C MET A 86 -5.29 -4.83 -2.67
N THR A 87 -4.95 -3.77 -3.38
CA THR A 87 -5.08 -3.67 -4.84
C THR A 87 -3.83 -3.04 -5.39
N GLY A 88 -3.43 -3.42 -6.59
CA GLY A 88 -2.30 -2.81 -7.27
C GLY A 88 -2.66 -2.29 -8.65
N THR A 89 -1.76 -1.48 -9.19
CA THR A 89 -1.83 -0.95 -10.55
C THR A 89 -0.43 -1.01 -11.16
N GLY A 90 -0.28 -1.79 -12.23
CA GLY A 90 0.96 -1.83 -12.98
C GLY A 90 1.01 -0.73 -14.03
N LEU A 91 2.12 -0.70 -14.80
CA LEU A 91 2.30 0.21 -15.94
C LEU A 91 2.25 1.71 -15.54
N THR A 92 2.69 2.03 -14.33
CA THR A 92 2.64 3.38 -13.76
C THR A 92 3.91 4.21 -14.01
N HIS A 93 4.97 3.60 -14.56
CA HIS A 93 6.22 4.28 -14.89
C HIS A 93 6.83 3.75 -16.20
N LEU A 94 7.71 4.53 -16.81
CA LEU A 94 8.30 4.21 -18.13
C LEU A 94 8.97 2.83 -18.16
N GLY A 95 9.74 2.49 -17.12
CA GLY A 95 10.42 1.20 -17.03
C GLY A 95 9.47 -0.01 -17.04
N SER A 96 8.31 0.05 -16.38
CA SER A 96 7.35 -1.06 -16.36
C SER A 96 6.61 -1.18 -17.69
N ALA A 97 6.34 -0.05 -18.36
CA ALA A 97 5.75 -0.02 -19.69
C ALA A 97 6.67 -0.64 -20.76
N GLU A 98 7.93 -0.23 -20.80
CA GLU A 98 8.91 -0.75 -21.76
C GLU A 98 9.18 -2.25 -21.56
N GLY A 99 9.27 -2.70 -20.30
CA GLY A 99 9.47 -4.11 -19.96
C GLY A 99 8.34 -5.00 -20.48
N ARG A 100 7.08 -4.61 -20.25
CA ARG A 100 5.90 -5.36 -20.73
C ARG A 100 5.76 -5.31 -22.25
N ASP A 101 5.99 -4.16 -22.88
CA ASP A 101 5.91 -4.03 -24.34
C ASP A 101 6.91 -4.97 -25.04
N LYS A 102 8.16 -5.02 -24.55
CA LYS A 102 9.17 -5.94 -25.08
C LYS A 102 8.78 -7.41 -24.91
N MET A 103 8.21 -7.78 -23.76
CA MET A 103 7.73 -9.14 -23.49
C MET A 103 6.59 -9.53 -24.44
N HIS A 104 5.60 -8.67 -24.62
CA HIS A 104 4.45 -8.93 -25.49
C HIS A 104 4.84 -8.97 -26.98
N ARG A 105 5.71 -8.08 -27.45
CA ARG A 105 6.21 -8.12 -28.85
C ARG A 105 6.97 -9.40 -29.16
N ALA A 106 7.79 -9.88 -28.22
CA ALA A 106 8.55 -11.13 -28.38
C ALA A 106 7.63 -12.36 -28.46
N ALA A 107 6.50 -12.36 -27.75
CA ALA A 107 5.53 -13.45 -27.78
C ALA A 107 4.62 -13.43 -29.03
N ALA A 108 4.32 -12.25 -29.57
CA ALA A 108 3.35 -12.07 -30.66
C ALA A 108 3.95 -11.96 -32.08
N ALA A 109 5.28 -11.84 -32.22
CA ALA A 109 5.95 -11.52 -33.50
C ALA A 109 5.30 -10.35 -34.26
N ALA A 110 4.75 -9.38 -33.53
CA ALA A 110 3.92 -8.30 -34.06
C ALA A 110 4.73 -7.00 -34.24
N GLU A 111 4.57 -6.36 -35.40
CA GLU A 111 5.07 -4.99 -35.66
C GLU A 111 4.18 -3.91 -35.01
N THR A 112 3.03 -4.30 -34.45
CA THR A 112 2.02 -3.39 -33.87
C THR A 112 2.22 -3.16 -32.37
N LEU A 113 1.68 -2.03 -31.90
CA LEU A 113 1.69 -1.64 -30.49
C LEU A 113 0.93 -2.68 -29.64
N THR A 114 1.50 -3.08 -28.50
CA THR A 114 0.89 -4.04 -27.57
C THR A 114 -0.23 -3.39 -26.76
N ASP A 115 -1.13 -4.19 -26.18
CA ASP A 115 -2.23 -3.69 -25.32
C ASP A 115 -1.70 -2.94 -24.10
N SER A 116 -0.62 -3.42 -23.51
CA SER A 116 0.07 -2.75 -22.39
C SER A 116 0.59 -1.37 -22.77
N MET A 117 1.23 -1.24 -23.95
CA MET A 117 1.75 0.04 -24.42
C MET A 117 0.62 1.00 -24.81
N ARG A 118 -0.49 0.51 -25.38
CA ARG A 118 -1.68 1.33 -25.64
C ARG A 118 -2.24 1.92 -24.35
N MET A 119 -2.47 1.08 -23.34
CA MET A 119 -2.98 1.52 -22.04
C MET A 119 -2.03 2.52 -21.35
N PHE A 120 -0.72 2.32 -21.45
CA PHE A 120 0.26 3.27 -20.95
C PHE A 120 0.13 4.64 -21.63
N LEU A 121 0.06 4.68 -22.97
CA LEU A 121 -0.07 5.92 -23.72
C LEU A 121 -1.40 6.63 -23.46
N ASP A 122 -2.50 5.89 -23.33
CA ASP A 122 -3.78 6.45 -22.94
C ASP A 122 -3.70 7.07 -21.53
N GLY A 123 -2.96 6.43 -20.60
CA GLY A 123 -2.69 6.95 -19.27
C GLY A 123 -1.85 8.24 -19.29
N VAL A 124 -0.87 8.35 -20.19
CA VAL A 124 -0.10 9.60 -20.38
C VAL A 124 -1.00 10.71 -20.92
N ALA A 125 -1.89 10.39 -21.87
CA ALA A 125 -2.77 11.36 -22.51
C ALA A 125 -3.92 11.84 -21.59
N GLY A 126 -4.50 10.95 -20.80
CA GLY A 126 -5.75 11.20 -20.06
C GLY A 126 -5.75 10.79 -18.59
N GLY A 127 -4.63 10.32 -18.03
CA GLY A 127 -4.57 9.84 -16.63
C GLY A 127 -4.56 10.92 -15.55
N LYS A 128 -4.50 12.20 -15.93
CA LYS A 128 -4.52 13.36 -15.01
C LYS A 128 -5.67 14.31 -15.37
N PRO A 129 -6.94 13.89 -15.20
CA PRO A 129 -8.09 14.71 -15.54
C PRO A 129 -8.19 15.96 -14.66
N ALA A 130 -8.85 17.01 -15.14
CA ALA A 130 -9.19 18.16 -14.31
C ALA A 130 -10.29 17.79 -13.29
N ALA A 131 -10.51 18.67 -12.30
CA ALA A 131 -11.58 18.47 -11.33
C ALA A 131 -12.95 18.37 -12.01
N GLY A 132 -13.68 17.29 -11.75
CA GLY A 132 -14.99 17.02 -12.36
C GLY A 132 -14.93 16.27 -13.70
N GLU A 133 -13.75 15.98 -14.23
CA GLU A 133 -13.57 15.20 -15.45
C GLU A 133 -13.26 13.73 -15.16
N THR A 134 -13.62 12.86 -16.11
CA THR A 134 -13.30 11.43 -16.02
C THR A 134 -11.89 11.17 -16.56
N GLY A 135 -11.05 10.52 -15.77
CA GLY A 135 -9.69 10.13 -16.18
C GLY A 135 -9.66 8.81 -16.93
N GLN A 136 -8.51 8.54 -17.56
CA GLN A 136 -8.25 7.24 -18.17
C GLN A 136 -8.24 6.12 -17.13
N GLN A 137 -8.80 4.96 -17.49
CA GLN A 137 -8.77 3.80 -16.61
C GLN A 137 -7.36 3.18 -16.57
N PRO A 138 -6.82 2.91 -15.37
CA PRO A 138 -5.53 2.24 -15.23
C PRO A 138 -5.70 0.72 -15.30
N GLU A 139 -4.57 0.00 -15.35
CA GLU A 139 -4.55 -1.39 -14.90
C GLU A 139 -5.00 -1.45 -13.44
N TRP A 140 -5.77 -2.46 -13.08
CA TRP A 140 -6.16 -2.71 -11.70
C TRP A 140 -6.23 -4.20 -11.44
N PHE A 141 -5.64 -4.64 -10.33
CA PHE A 141 -5.75 -6.02 -9.88
C PHE A 141 -5.98 -6.09 -8.37
N TYR A 142 -6.69 -7.14 -7.96
CA TYR A 142 -6.84 -7.51 -6.56
C TYR A 142 -5.62 -8.30 -6.10
N LYS A 143 -4.91 -7.79 -5.09
CA LYS A 143 -3.70 -8.43 -4.53
C LYS A 143 -4.06 -9.46 -3.45
N GLY A 144 -5.13 -9.20 -2.71
CA GLY A 144 -5.53 -10.00 -1.56
C GLY A 144 -6.19 -9.14 -0.48
N ASP A 145 -6.34 -9.72 0.69
CA ASP A 145 -6.85 -9.03 1.88
C ASP A 145 -5.78 -8.91 2.97
N GLY A 146 -6.15 -8.46 4.17
CA GLY A 146 -5.23 -8.30 5.29
C GLY A 146 -4.48 -9.56 5.73
N SER A 147 -4.89 -10.76 5.30
CA SER A 147 -4.22 -12.01 5.65
C SER A 147 -2.85 -12.16 4.96
N GLY A 148 -2.66 -11.51 3.81
CA GLY A 148 -1.39 -11.50 3.08
C GLY A 148 -0.48 -10.32 3.43
N LEU A 149 -0.84 -9.50 4.41
CA LEU A 149 -0.06 -8.33 4.81
C LEU A 149 1.10 -8.73 5.73
N VAL A 150 2.33 -8.41 5.32
CA VAL A 150 3.55 -8.70 6.09
C VAL A 150 4.14 -7.39 6.64
N ALA A 151 4.57 -7.41 7.90
CA ALA A 151 5.10 -6.23 8.56
C ALA A 151 6.52 -5.86 8.10
N PRO A 152 6.97 -4.61 8.30
CA PRO A 152 8.34 -4.23 7.99
C PRO A 152 9.37 -5.10 8.73
N GLY A 153 10.27 -5.75 7.97
CA GLY A 153 11.32 -6.62 8.51
C GLY A 153 10.91 -8.08 8.72
N ASP A 154 9.63 -8.41 8.59
CA ASP A 154 9.15 -9.79 8.63
C ASP A 154 9.45 -10.51 7.30
N ALA A 155 9.56 -11.84 7.38
CA ALA A 155 9.93 -12.66 6.22
C ALA A 155 8.79 -12.79 5.21
N LEU A 156 9.11 -12.58 3.93
CA LEU A 156 8.24 -12.96 2.81
C LEU A 156 8.36 -14.46 2.56
N THR A 157 7.24 -15.18 2.66
CA THR A 157 7.22 -16.64 2.47
C THR A 157 6.75 -16.97 1.06
N SER A 158 7.60 -17.59 0.25
CA SER A 158 7.24 -18.02 -1.09
C SER A 158 6.45 -19.34 -1.05
N PRO A 159 5.25 -19.42 -1.65
CA PRO A 159 4.50 -20.67 -1.75
C PRO A 159 5.25 -21.74 -2.55
N ALA A 160 5.04 -23.02 -2.24
CA ALA A 160 5.78 -24.12 -2.87
C ALA A 160 5.58 -24.26 -4.40
N PHE A 161 4.52 -23.66 -4.96
CA PHE A 161 4.27 -23.66 -6.39
C PHE A 161 4.90 -22.46 -7.12
N ALA A 162 5.37 -21.44 -6.39
CA ALA A 162 5.92 -20.24 -6.97
C ALA A 162 7.25 -20.55 -7.67
N GLN A 163 7.43 -19.97 -8.84
CA GLN A 163 8.62 -20.15 -9.68
C GLN A 163 9.61 -19.00 -9.52
N ASP A 164 9.19 -17.93 -8.85
CA ASP A 164 9.98 -16.73 -8.55
C ASP A 164 9.42 -16.09 -7.26
N GLY A 165 10.16 -15.11 -6.72
CA GLY A 165 9.80 -14.33 -5.54
C GLY A 165 10.39 -12.93 -5.67
N GLY A 166 9.97 -12.21 -6.71
CA GLY A 166 10.43 -10.88 -6.98
C GLY A 166 9.76 -9.85 -6.08
N GLU A 167 10.52 -8.86 -5.66
CA GLU A 167 10.05 -7.72 -4.88
C GLU A 167 9.82 -6.52 -5.81
N GLU A 168 8.62 -5.96 -5.79
CA GLU A 168 8.25 -4.74 -6.50
C GLU A 168 8.02 -3.61 -5.48
N PRO A 169 9.02 -2.74 -5.22
CA PRO A 169 8.86 -1.63 -4.27
C PRO A 169 7.94 -0.55 -4.83
N GLU A 170 6.90 -0.18 -4.08
CA GLU A 170 5.85 0.73 -4.50
C GLU A 170 5.51 1.82 -3.47
N LEU A 171 4.80 2.86 -3.93
CA LEU A 171 4.07 3.77 -3.07
C LEU A 171 2.62 3.30 -2.96
N ALA A 172 2.21 2.88 -1.76
CA ALA A 172 0.83 2.51 -1.49
C ALA A 172 0.04 3.69 -0.91
N GLY A 173 -1.13 3.95 -1.51
CA GLY A 173 -2.12 4.85 -0.94
C GLY A 173 -2.98 4.14 0.10
N ILE A 174 -3.07 4.69 1.31
CA ILE A 174 -3.93 4.16 2.37
C ILE A 174 -5.23 4.95 2.40
N TYR A 175 -6.34 4.22 2.25
CA TYR A 175 -7.68 4.78 2.30
C TYR A 175 -8.50 4.05 3.37
N LEU A 176 -9.32 4.80 4.09
CA LEU A 176 -10.36 4.25 4.96
C LEU A 176 -11.72 4.64 4.40
N ILE A 177 -12.60 3.65 4.26
CA ILE A 177 -13.97 3.89 3.81
C ILE A 177 -14.80 4.29 5.02
N GLY A 178 -15.35 5.51 5.00
CA GLY A 178 -16.20 6.03 6.06
C GLY A 178 -17.56 5.33 6.13
N PRO A 179 -18.34 5.56 7.20
CA PRO A 179 -19.60 4.86 7.45
C PRO A 179 -20.68 5.09 6.37
N ASN A 180 -20.55 6.16 5.58
CA ASN A 180 -21.44 6.49 4.45
C ASN A 180 -20.86 6.09 3.09
N GLY A 181 -19.76 5.34 3.05
CA GLY A 181 -19.08 4.93 1.82
C GLY A 181 -18.09 5.96 1.27
N THR A 182 -17.94 7.14 1.90
CA THR A 182 -16.95 8.12 1.46
C THR A 182 -15.52 7.61 1.68
N PRO A 183 -14.65 7.58 0.65
CA PRO A 183 -13.26 7.22 0.83
C PRO A 183 -12.45 8.39 1.42
N PHE A 184 -11.71 8.13 2.49
CA PHE A 184 -10.79 9.08 3.12
C PHE A 184 -9.35 8.62 2.90
N ARG A 185 -8.54 9.43 2.20
CA ARG A 185 -7.10 9.15 2.08
C ARG A 185 -6.40 9.50 3.38
N LEU A 186 -5.84 8.51 4.05
CA LEU A 186 -5.09 8.69 5.29
C LEU A 186 -3.66 9.16 5.01
N GLY A 187 -3.05 8.64 3.95
CA GLY A 187 -1.67 8.96 3.59
C GLY A 187 -1.09 8.03 2.54
N LEU A 188 0.24 8.06 2.45
CA LEU A 188 1.04 7.18 1.60
C LEU A 188 2.04 6.41 2.49
N CYS A 189 2.34 5.17 2.13
CA CYS A 189 3.44 4.41 2.70
C CYS A 189 4.27 3.73 1.61
N LEU A 190 5.45 3.23 2.00
CA LEU A 190 6.19 2.28 1.19
C LEU A 190 5.52 0.91 1.31
N ALA A 191 5.38 0.24 0.18
CA ALA A 191 4.91 -1.13 0.11
C ALA A 191 5.84 -1.95 -0.78
N ASN A 192 5.71 -3.26 -0.70
CA ASN A 192 6.40 -4.19 -1.57
C ASN A 192 5.38 -5.19 -2.09
N GLU A 193 5.25 -5.29 -3.40
CA GLU A 193 4.37 -6.23 -4.06
C GLU A 193 5.18 -7.48 -4.43
N PHE A 194 4.91 -8.59 -3.73
CA PHE A 194 5.65 -9.83 -3.90
C PHE A 194 5.07 -10.66 -5.05
N SER A 195 5.89 -10.91 -6.07
CA SER A 195 5.44 -11.36 -7.39
C SER A 195 6.25 -12.55 -7.93
N ASP A 196 5.56 -13.47 -8.59
CA ASP A 196 6.15 -14.52 -9.43
C ASP A 196 6.16 -14.07 -10.90
N HIS A 197 7.23 -13.40 -11.30
CA HIS A 197 7.37 -12.89 -12.67
C HIS A 197 7.50 -13.99 -13.71
N VAL A 198 7.89 -15.21 -13.33
CA VAL A 198 8.01 -16.34 -14.25
C VAL A 198 6.62 -16.84 -14.63
N THR A 199 5.75 -17.02 -13.64
CA THR A 199 4.32 -17.37 -13.85
C THR A 199 3.62 -16.29 -14.67
N GLU A 200 3.84 -15.01 -14.37
CA GLU A 200 3.24 -13.91 -15.13
C GLU A 200 3.73 -13.88 -16.58
N ARG A 201 5.04 -14.09 -16.79
CA ARG A 201 5.63 -14.10 -18.13
C ARG A 201 5.09 -15.21 -19.01
N HIS A 202 4.74 -16.34 -18.40
CA HIS A 202 4.20 -17.48 -19.14
C HIS A 202 2.85 -17.14 -19.80
N ASN A 203 1.95 -16.48 -19.06
CA ASN A 203 0.64 -16.09 -19.57
C ASN A 203 0.10 -14.90 -18.78
N TYR A 204 -0.19 -13.79 -19.46
CA TYR A 204 -0.71 -12.58 -18.81
C TYR A 204 -2.07 -12.80 -18.11
N LEU A 205 -2.85 -13.81 -18.50
CA LEU A 205 -4.08 -14.20 -17.81
C LEU A 205 -3.81 -14.84 -16.43
N TRP A 206 -2.56 -15.15 -16.12
CA TRP A 206 -2.13 -15.69 -14.84
C TRP A 206 -1.66 -14.60 -13.87
N LEU A 207 -1.89 -13.31 -14.16
CA LEU A 207 -1.59 -12.18 -13.27
C LEU A 207 -2.08 -12.42 -11.83
N ALA A 208 -3.30 -12.92 -11.66
CA ALA A 208 -3.84 -13.20 -10.32
C ALA A 208 -3.10 -14.34 -9.58
N HIS A 209 -2.43 -15.23 -10.31
CA HIS A 209 -1.65 -16.33 -9.75
C HIS A 209 -0.22 -15.89 -9.45
N SER A 210 0.33 -14.95 -10.23
CA SER A 210 1.67 -14.43 -10.01
C SER A 210 1.76 -13.50 -8.79
N LYS A 211 0.64 -12.90 -8.36
CA LYS A 211 0.62 -12.04 -7.18
C LYS A 211 0.63 -12.85 -5.87
N LEU A 212 1.84 -13.15 -5.37
CA LEU A 212 2.09 -14.07 -4.25
C LEU A 212 1.60 -13.53 -2.92
N ARG A 213 0.87 -14.35 -2.16
CA ARG A 213 0.27 -14.01 -0.87
C ARG A 213 0.47 -15.16 0.11
#